data_AF-A0A8S3DJ71-F1
#
_entry.id   AF-A0A8S3DJ71-F1
#
_cell.length_a   1.000
_cell.length_b   1.000
_cell.length_c   1.000
_cell.angle_alpha   90.00
_cell.angle_beta   90.00
_cell.angle_gamma   90.00
#
_symmetry.space_group_name_H-M   'P 1'
#
loop_
_entity.id
_entity.type
_entity.pdbx_description
1 polymer ?
#
loop_
_entity_poly.entity_id
_entity_poly.type
_entity_poly.pdbx_seq_one_letter_code
_entity_poly.pdbx_strand_id
1 'polypeptide(L)' 'MGTVYVAGRNNHRVMRWYKDSKSGSVIIGGQGWGNGTAQLCTPRDLAFDRQGN' A
#
# COMPACT_ATOMS: atom_id res chain seq x y z
N MET A 1 -9.60 -13.82 9.03
CA MET A 1 -8.59 -13.85 7.94
C MET A 1 -7.71 -12.62 8.12
N GLY A 2 -6.39 -12.80 8.21
CA GLY A 2 -5.48 -11.67 8.44
C GLY A 2 -5.03 -11.06 7.12
N THR A 3 -5.05 -9.73 7.04
CA THR A 3 -4.48 -8.98 5.91
C THR A 3 -3.52 -7.94 6.46
N VAL A 4 -2.32 -7.87 5.90
CA VAL A 4 -1.30 -6.89 6.25
C VAL A 4 -1.17 -5.90 5.10
N TYR A 5 -1.17 -4.61 5.43
CA TYR A 5 -0.94 -3.53 4.48
C TYR A 5 0.39 -2.87 4.81
N VAL A 6 1.20 -2.59 3.78
CA VAL A 6 2.54 -2.03 3.93
C VAL A 6 2.67 -0.79 3.07
N ALA A 7 2.94 0.35 3.71
CA ALA A 7 3.34 1.58 3.05
C ALA A 7 4.85 1.55 2.74
N GLY A 8 5.20 1.39 1.48
CA GLY A 8 6.59 1.40 1.01
C GLY A 8 7.03 2.82 0.67
N ARG A 9 7.55 3.57 1.65
CA ARG A 9 7.97 4.97 1.50
C ARG A 9 8.85 5.23 0.26
N ASN A 10 9.94 4.48 0.12
CA ASN A 10 10.92 4.69 -0.95
C ASN A 10 10.46 4.08 -2.29
N ASN A 11 9.53 3.13 -2.25
CA ASN A 11 8.98 2.51 -3.45
C ASN A 11 7.72 3.23 -3.95
N HIS A 12 7.29 4.29 -3.25
CA HIS A 12 6.12 5.09 -3.61
C HIS A 12 4.87 4.23 -3.84
N ARG A 13 4.65 3.21 -2.99
CA ARG A 13 3.56 2.23 -3.17
C ARG A 13 2.96 1.73 -1.86
N VAL A 14 1.73 1.23 -1.94
CA VAL A 14 1.09 0.44 -0.88
C VAL A 14 0.85 -0.98 -1.37
N MET A 15 1.19 -1.95 -0.54
CA MET A 15 1.02 -3.38 -0.85
C MET A 15 0.09 -4.06 0.14
N ARG A 16 -0.63 -5.08 -0.34
CA ARG A 16 -1.47 -5.99 0.47
C ARG A 16 -0.87 -7.38 0.51
N TRP A 17 -0.90 -7.99 1.67
CA TRP A 17 -0.50 -9.38 1.92
C TRP A 17 -1.61 -10.11 2.66
N TYR A 18 -2.07 -11.22 2.09
CA TYR A 18 -2.96 -12.13 2.82
C TYR A 18 -2.15 -13.03 3.74
N LYS A 19 -2.76 -13.47 4.84
CA LYS A 19 -2.18 -14.47 5.74
C LYS A 19 -1.67 -15.67 4.94
N ASP A 20 -0.47 -16.13 5.28
CA ASP A 20 0.22 -17.27 4.67
C ASP A 20 0.61 -17.10 3.18
N SER A 21 0.39 -15.92 2.59
CA SER A 21 0.82 -15.64 1.22
C SER A 21 2.33 -15.46 1.13
N LYS A 22 2.94 -16.01 0.07
CA LYS A 22 4.37 -15.84 -0.24
C LYS A 22 4.68 -14.54 -0.97
N SER A 23 3.67 -13.86 -1.49
CA SER A 23 3.80 -12.60 -2.21
C SER A 23 2.65 -11.64 -1.91
N GLY A 24 2.91 -10.35 -2.05
CA GLY A 24 1.92 -9.29 -1.93
C GLY A 24 1.58 -8.67 -3.28
N SER A 25 0.40 -8.06 -3.34
CA SER A 25 -0.07 -7.29 -4.51
C SER A 25 0.05 -5.79 -4.25
N VAL A 26 0.49 -5.01 -5.24
CA VAL A 26 0.40 -3.55 -5.19
C VAL A 26 -1.07 -3.14 -5.32
N ILE A 27 -1.55 -2.29 -4.41
CA ILE A 27 -2.92 -1.75 -4.45
C ILE A 27 -2.92 -0.39 -5.16
N ILE A 28 -1.91 0.44 -4.87
CA ILE A 28 -1.75 1.78 -5.42
C ILE A 28 -0.28 2.20 -5.37
N GLY A 29 0.14 3.08 -6.28
CA GLY A 29 1.52 3.53 -6.39
C GLY A 29 2.39 2.61 -7.25
N GLY A 30 3.71 2.71 -7.06
CA GLY A 30 4.71 1.94 -7.81
C GLY A 30 5.11 2.54 -9.15
N GLN A 31 4.52 3.68 -9.53
CA GLN A 31 4.86 4.46 -10.73
C GLN A 31 5.85 5.60 -10.40
N GLY A 32 6.70 5.40 -9.39
CA GLY A 32 7.62 6.42 -8.88
C GLY A 32 6.93 7.51 -8.06
N TRP A 33 7.74 8.48 -7.64
CA TRP A 33 7.29 9.67 -6.92
C TRP A 33 6.53 10.62 -7.85
N GLY A 34 5.38 11.13 -7.40
CA GLY A 34 4.64 12.14 -8.15
C GLY A 34 3.23 12.36 -7.60
N ASN A 35 2.45 13.15 -8.34
CA ASN A 35 1.08 13.54 -8.02
C ASN A 35 0.05 13.08 -9.07
N GLY A 36 0.45 12.19 -9.99
CA GLY A 36 -0.49 11.53 -10.90
C GLY A 36 -1.50 10.66 -10.15
N THR A 37 -2.60 10.33 -10.81
CA THR A 37 -3.75 9.60 -10.21
C THR A 37 -3.39 8.28 -9.55
N ALA A 38 -2.34 7.60 -10.01
CA ALA A 38 -1.86 6.34 -9.44
C ALA A 38 -0.48 6.45 -8.76
N GLN A 39 0.07 7.67 -8.58
CA GLN A 39 1.36 7.90 -7.93
C GLN A 39 1.19 8.25 -6.45
N LEU A 40 2.22 7.95 -5.66
CA LEU A 40 2.27 8.32 -4.24
C LEU A 40 3.54 9.12 -3.93
N CYS A 41 3.41 10.09 -3.04
CA CYS A 41 4.50 10.90 -2.55
C CYS A 41 4.92 10.44 -1.14
N THR A 42 5.87 9.50 -1.07
CA THR A 42 6.49 9.03 0.19
C THR A 42 5.48 8.60 1.25
N PRO A 43 4.65 7.57 1.00
CA PRO A 43 3.67 7.11 1.99
C PRO A 43 4.40 6.64 3.27
N ARG A 44 3.91 7.07 4.44
CA ARG A 44 4.54 6.78 5.74
C ARG A 44 3.67 5.94 6.67
N ASP A 45 2.36 6.13 6.58
CA ASP A 45 1.42 5.53 7.53
C ASP A 45 0.14 5.13 6.80
N LEU A 46 -0.64 4.24 7.43
CA LEU A 46 -1.92 3.74 6.98
C LEU A 46 -2.87 3.71 8.17
N ALA A 47 -4.04 4.33 7.99
CA ALA A 47 -5.14 4.23 8.92
C ALA A 47 -6.35 3.69 8.17
N PHE A 48 -7.16 2.89 8.87
CA PHE A 48 -8.41 2.38 8.37
C PHE A 48 -9.56 3.08 9.09
N ASP A 49 -10.63 3.36 8.38
CA ASP A 49 -11.87 3.79 9.01
C ASP A 49 -12.54 2.62 9.79
N ARG A 50 -13.66 2.90 10.46
CA ARG A 50 -14.39 1.86 11.23
C ARG A 50 -14.99 0.75 10.37
N GLN A 51 -15.13 0.98 9.06
CA GLN A 51 -15.62 0.00 8.09
C GLN A 51 -14.47 -0.82 7.50
N GLY A 52 -13.22 -0.48 7.83
CA GLY A 52 -12.03 -1.15 7.32
C GLY A 52 -11.59 -0.64 5.94
N ASN A 53 -12.01 0.55 5.53
CA ASN A 53 -11.53 1.21 4.31
C ASN A 53 -10.18 1.91 4.55
#